data_AF-A0A965WYB4-F1
#
_entry.id   AF-A0A965WYB4-F1
#
_cell.length_a   1.000
_cell.length_b   1.000
_cell.length_c   1.000
_cell.angle_alpha   90.00
_cell.angle_beta   90.00
_cell.angle_gamma   90.00
#
_symmetry.space_group_name_H-M   'P 1'
#
loop_
_entity.id
_entity.type
_entity.pdbx_description
1 polymer ?
#
loop_
_entity_poly.entity_id
_entity_poly.type
_entity_poly.pdbx_seq_one_letter_code
_entity_poly.pdbx_strand_id
1 'polypeptide(L)' 'EENDIYEAADKLLHNDEEYARMSRAVNPYGDGNACARIADDLLFCFGLRTEPAASFTV' A
#
# COMPACT_ATOMS: atom_id res chain seq x y z
N GLU A 1 -16.43 19.23 12.53
CA GLU A 1 -16.57 17.77 12.41
C GLU A 1 -17.45 17.38 11.23
N GLU A 2 -18.77 17.62 11.23
CA GLU A 2 -19.63 17.25 10.07
C GLU A 2 -19.27 18.03 8.79
N ASN A 3 -18.97 19.32 8.92
CA ASN A 3 -18.53 20.16 7.79
C ASN A 3 -17.22 19.67 7.16
N ASP A 4 -16.26 19.19 7.95
CA ASP A 4 -14.94 18.79 7.44
C ASP A 4 -15.04 17.54 6.54
N ILE A 5 -15.89 16.59 6.94
CA ILE A 5 -16.17 15.39 6.14
C ILE A 5 -16.91 15.77 4.86
N TYR A 6 -17.93 16.64 4.96
CA TYR A 6 -18.69 17.11 3.82
C TYR A 6 -17.79 17.82 2.79
N GLU A 7 -16.97 18.78 3.24
CA GLU A 7 -16.08 19.54 2.37
C GLU A 7 -15.00 18.65 1.73
N ALA A 8 -14.43 17.70 2.48
CA ALA A 8 -13.45 16.76 1.94
C ALA A 8 -14.05 15.84 0.86
N ALA A 9 -15.27 15.33 1.10
CA ALA A 9 -15.98 14.50 0.13
C ALA A 9 -16.40 15.30 -1.11
N ASP A 10 -16.95 16.49 -0.91
CA ASP A 10 -17.36 17.40 -2.00
C ASP A 10 -16.17 17.75 -2.90
N LYS A 11 -15.01 18.06 -2.29
CA LYS A 11 -13.77 18.30 -3.01
C LYS A 11 -13.34 17.10 -3.85
N LEU A 12 -13.44 15.87 -3.34
CA LEU A 12 -13.09 14.67 -4.09
C LEU A 12 -14.08 14.33 -5.22
N LEU A 13 -15.35 14.69 -5.08
CA LEU A 13 -16.39 14.41 -6.07
C LEU A 13 -16.41 15.42 -7.22
N HIS A 14 -16.00 16.67 -6.97
CA HIS A 14 -16.13 17.76 -7.93
C HIS A 14 -14.80 18.34 -8.43
N ASN A 15 -13.65 17.86 -7.93
CA ASN A 15 -12.33 18.24 -8.42
C ASN A 15 -11.57 17.01 -8.96
N ASP A 16 -11.60 16.84 -10.27
CA ASP A 16 -10.92 15.75 -10.99
C ASP A 16 -9.41 15.71 -10.74
N GLU A 17 -8.76 16.87 -10.57
CA GLU A 17 -7.31 16.95 -10.31
C GLU A 17 -6.98 16.38 -8.92
N GLU A 18 -7.77 16.74 -7.90
CA GLU A 18 -7.58 16.22 -6.54
C GLU A 18 -7.89 14.74 -6.44
N TYR A 19 -8.96 14.28 -7.12
CA TYR A 19 -9.25 12.86 -7.24
C TYR A 19 -8.11 12.11 -7.94
N ALA A 20 -7.61 12.61 -9.07
CA ALA A 20 -6.52 11.99 -9.81
C ALA A 20 -5.22 11.94 -8.99
N ARG A 21 -4.91 13.01 -8.25
CA ARG A 21 -3.75 13.08 -7.36
C ARG A 21 -3.80 12.00 -6.28
N MET A 22 -4.96 11.78 -5.66
CA MET A 22 -5.11 10.79 -4.59
C MET A 22 -5.23 9.36 -5.11
N SER A 23 -6.00 9.13 -6.17
CA SER A 23 -6.23 7.79 -6.74
C SER A 23 -4.99 7.19 -7.40
N ARG A 24 -4.05 8.03 -7.87
CA ARG A 24 -2.78 7.60 -8.49
C ARG A 24 -1.59 7.63 -7.53
N ALA A 25 -1.81 7.99 -6.26
CA ALA A 25 -0.75 7.97 -5.27
C ALA A 25 -0.20 6.53 -5.13
N VAL A 26 1.12 6.42 -5.07
CA VAL A 26 1.78 5.12 -4.82
C VAL A 26 1.36 4.63 -3.44
N ASN A 27 0.87 3.39 -3.36
CA ASN A 27 0.52 2.78 -2.07
C ASN A 27 1.80 2.51 -1.27
N PRO A 28 2.02 3.21 -0.14
CA PRO A 28 3.25 3.05 0.63
C PRO A 28 3.29 1.77 1.47
N TYR A 29 2.21 0.98 1.47
CA TYR A 29 2.04 -0.18 2.36
C TYR A 29 2.22 -1.52 1.65
N GLY A 30 2.41 -1.54 0.33
CA GLY A 30 2.71 -2.77 -0.37
C GLY A 30 2.54 -2.71 -1.87
N ASP A 31 3.15 -3.71 -2.52
CA ASP A 31 3.12 -3.98 -3.95
C ASP A 31 2.30 -5.25 -4.29
N GLY A 32 1.59 -5.81 -3.29
CA GLY A 32 0.83 -7.05 -3.44
C GLY A 32 1.61 -8.34 -3.15
N ASN A 33 2.92 -8.28 -2.87
CA ASN A 33 3.75 -9.48 -2.65
C ASN A 33 4.00 -9.82 -1.17
N ALA A 34 3.25 -9.21 -0.24
CA ALA A 34 3.47 -9.41 1.20
C ALA A 34 3.39 -10.89 1.62
N CYS A 35 2.37 -11.63 1.19
CA CYS A 35 2.23 -13.05 1.53
C CYS A 35 3.39 -13.91 1.01
N ALA A 36 3.86 -13.64 -0.21
CA ALA A 36 4.99 -14.36 -0.78
C ALA A 36 6.28 -14.10 0.01
N ARG A 37 6.54 -12.83 0.39
CA ARG A 37 7.69 -12.47 1.24
C ARG A 37 7.63 -13.17 2.60
N ILE A 38 6.48 -13.17 3.25
CA ILE A 38 6.29 -13.83 4.56
C ILE A 38 6.56 -15.33 4.44
N ALA A 39 6.02 -15.99 3.41
CA ALA A 39 6.25 -17.42 3.20
C ALA A 39 7.74 -17.72 2.95
N ASP A 40 8.40 -16.90 2.14
CA ASP A 40 9.83 -17.02 1.83
C ASP A 40 10.70 -16.85 3.09
N ASP A 41 10.40 -15.88 3.94
CA ASP A 41 11.09 -15.66 5.21
C ASP A 41 10.88 -16.82 6.18
N LEU A 42 9.67 -17.40 6.24
CA LEU A 42 9.42 -18.60 7.04
C LEU A 42 10.27 -19.78 6.57
N LEU A 43 10.32 -20.02 5.25
CA LEU A 43 11.14 -21.09 4.68
C LEU A 43 12.63 -20.89 4.98
N PHE A 44 13.12 -19.64 4.91
CA PHE A 44 14.49 -19.31 5.29
C PHE A 44 14.75 -19.61 6.78
N CYS A 45 13.87 -19.18 7.68
CA CYS A 45 13.97 -19.44 9.12
C CYS A 45 14.05 -20.94 9.46
N PHE A 46 13.40 -21.81 8.68
CA PHE A 46 13.44 -23.26 8.86
C PHE A 46 14.53 -23.97 8.01
N GLY A 47 15.42 -23.22 7.36
CA GLY A 47 16.52 -23.79 6.56
C GLY A 47 16.09 -24.47 5.26
N LEU A 48 14.87 -24.19 4.79
CA LEU A 48 14.32 -24.71 3.52
C LEU A 48 14.62 -23.78 2.33
N ARG A 49 15.14 -22.58 2.60
CA ARG A 49 15.72 -21.65 1.62
C ARG A 49 17.09 -21.18 2.11
N THR A 50 17.96 -20.84 1.16
CA THR A 50 19.30 -20.31 1.44
C THR A 50 19.31 -18.83 1.76
N GLU A 51 18.28 -18.09 1.31
CA GLU A 51 18.18 -16.64 1.46
C GLU A 51 16.74 -16.22 1.84
N PRO A 52 16.59 -15.14 2.63
CA PRO A 52 15.30 -14.56 2.99
C PRO A 52 14.66 -13.82 1.81
N ALA A 53 13.44 -13.33 2.01
CA ALA A 53 12.77 -12.47 1.05
C ALA A 53 13.45 -11.09 0.96
N ALA A 54 13.34 -10.45 -0.21
CA ALA A 54 13.75 -9.06 -0.35
C ALA A 54 12.77 -8.13 0.39
N SER A 55 13.34 -7.20 1.17
CA SER A 55 12.56 -6.15 1.86
C SER A 55 11.72 -5.33 0.88
N PHE A 56 10.51 -5.00 1.28
CA PHE A 56 9.66 -4.07 0.52
C PHE A 56 10.19 -2.64 0.64
N THR A 57 10.24 -1.93 -0.48
CA THR A 57 10.57 -0.51 -0.57
C THR A 57 9.57 0.18 -1.51
N VAL A 58 9.27 1.44 -1.22
CA VAL A 58 8.37 2.32 -2.00
C VAL A 58 9.19 3.21 -2.93
#